data_AF-A0A9C9ERH3-F1
#
_entry.id   AF-A0A9C9ERH3-F1
#
_cell.length_a   1.000
_cell.length_b   1.000
_cell.length_c   1.000
_cell.angle_alpha   90.00
_cell.angle_beta   90.00
_cell.angle_gamma   90.00
#
_symmetry.space_group_name_H-M   'P 1'
#
loop_
_entity.id
_entity.type
_entity.pdbx_description
1 polymer ?
#
loop_
_entity_poly.entity_id
_entity_poly.type
_entity_poly.pdbx_seq_one_letter_code
_entity_poly.pdbx_strand_id
1 'polypeptide(L)'
;MKADDLRKIFLEFFKARGHTIIPSASLVPEGDPTLLFNVAGMVQFKQFYASKGPIPFTRAASVQKCLRATDLEEVGRTIKHHTFFEMLGNFSFGDYFKNEAIEWAWEFITEVVKLPKERLYVTVYHEDDESERIWAERIGVDRDRIYRLGKEDNFWGPAGLTGACGPCSEIHFDLGRDVGCGREDCSPACDCDRFVEVWNLVFPQFYQDESGNLSPLERKGVDTGMGLECLAMVCQGVSSTYDTDLLKPICDFVRDEASLDSQEDRTTVAVRVIADHSRALCFAIAEGVLPSNEGRGYVVRRILRRAVLRGLDLGIEEPFLYRVVGKVIDVMGKAYPEIKAGAEKVALIVKSDEERFQRTLSRGMAIFRQMLDEAAARESKMLSGQDVFKLYDTYGFPLEITQELARSHGIEVDVEGFEKAMDDQRERARQRSRIGKEAETSEDMTSVPENFVGYDRLEVPTVIVRIKRDGKEVEEASEGQEVAIELERTPFYPEGGGQVSDRGVIVGTASACTVSHVRWIGGTVIEHHVRVDS
;
A
#
# COMPACT_ATOMS: atom_id res chain seq x y z
N MET A 1 12.57 25.46 6.17
CA MET A 1 12.96 25.17 4.75
C MET A 1 11.83 24.42 4.07
N LYS A 2 11.59 24.62 2.77
CA LYS A 2 10.53 23.89 2.03
C LYS A 2 10.98 22.46 1.69
N ALA A 3 10.03 21.54 1.57
CA ALA A 3 10.35 20.13 1.29
C ALA A 3 11.08 19.93 -0.06
N ASP A 4 10.68 20.69 -1.09
CA ASP A 4 11.37 20.72 -2.39
C ASP A 4 12.86 21.05 -2.28
N ASP A 5 13.19 21.98 -1.39
CA ASP A 5 14.58 22.40 -1.16
C ASP A 5 15.32 21.35 -0.33
N LEU A 6 14.68 20.77 0.69
CA LEU A 6 15.27 19.73 1.52
C LEU A 6 15.70 18.50 0.72
N ARG A 7 14.88 18.03 -0.24
CA ARG A 7 15.27 16.95 -1.16
C ARG A 7 16.56 17.26 -1.91
N LYS A 8 16.63 18.47 -2.49
CA LYS A 8 17.79 18.90 -3.30
C LYS A 8 19.03 19.04 -2.44
N ILE A 9 18.91 19.74 -1.30
CA ILE A 9 20.00 19.97 -0.36
C ILE A 9 20.59 18.65 0.12
N PHE A 10 19.75 17.66 0.45
CA PHE A 10 20.20 16.32 0.82
C PHE A 10 20.99 15.62 -0.29
N LEU A 11 20.43 15.57 -1.50
CA LEU A 11 21.09 14.91 -2.62
C LEU A 11 22.40 15.62 -3.01
N GLU A 12 22.44 16.95 -2.98
CA GLU A 12 23.66 17.73 -3.23
C GLU A 12 24.72 17.50 -2.16
N PHE A 13 24.31 17.43 -0.88
CA PHE A 13 25.20 17.17 0.25
C PHE A 13 25.92 15.82 0.12
N PHE A 14 25.20 14.76 -0.25
CA PHE A 14 25.80 13.43 -0.45
C PHE A 14 26.51 13.30 -1.80
N LYS A 15 26.04 13.98 -2.84
CA LYS A 15 26.77 14.06 -4.12
C LYS A 15 28.17 14.66 -3.92
N ALA A 16 28.29 15.72 -3.10
CA ALA A 16 29.57 16.33 -2.75
C ALA A 16 30.52 15.37 -1.98
N ARG A 17 29.99 14.29 -1.41
CA ARG A 17 30.72 13.23 -0.69
C ARG A 17 30.98 11.98 -1.54
N GLY A 18 30.75 12.08 -2.85
CA GLY A 18 31.02 11.01 -3.81
C GLY A 18 29.93 9.95 -3.91
N HIS A 19 28.72 10.22 -3.38
CA HIS A 19 27.59 9.31 -3.57
C HIS A 19 27.04 9.43 -4.99
N THR A 20 26.74 8.27 -5.59
CA THR A 20 25.98 8.22 -6.83
C THR A 20 24.52 8.56 -6.53
N ILE A 21 23.95 9.55 -7.20
CA ILE A 21 22.55 9.90 -7.01
C ILE A 21 21.68 8.96 -7.84
N ILE A 22 20.89 8.14 -7.15
CA ILE A 22 20.02 7.14 -7.75
C ILE A 22 18.56 7.66 -7.68
N PRO A 23 17.82 7.65 -8.81
CA PRO A 23 16.40 7.98 -8.79
C PRO A 23 15.62 7.06 -7.85
N SER A 24 14.46 7.53 -7.35
CA SER A 24 13.53 6.65 -6.65
C SER A 24 13.16 5.46 -7.53
N ALA A 25 13.23 4.24 -6.98
CA ALA A 25 12.61 3.09 -7.58
C ALA A 25 11.07 3.24 -7.55
N SER A 26 10.38 2.46 -8.39
CA SER A 26 8.93 2.27 -8.35
C SER A 26 8.47 1.88 -6.94
N LEU A 27 7.26 2.24 -6.53
CA LEU A 27 6.63 1.69 -5.33
C LEU A 27 6.43 0.18 -5.43
N VAL A 28 6.35 -0.37 -6.64
CA VAL A 28 6.28 -1.80 -6.90
C VAL A 28 7.72 -2.35 -7.01
N PRO A 29 8.18 -3.18 -6.05
CA PRO A 29 9.53 -3.74 -6.10
C PRO A 29 9.70 -4.64 -7.32
N GLU A 30 10.76 -4.41 -8.09
CA GLU A 30 11.15 -5.30 -9.19
C GLU A 30 11.91 -6.51 -8.62
N GLY A 31 11.52 -7.72 -9.02
CA GLY A 31 12.26 -8.94 -8.69
C GLY A 31 12.11 -9.47 -7.26
N ASP A 32 11.31 -8.85 -6.39
CA ASP A 32 10.98 -9.38 -5.06
C ASP A 32 9.47 -9.66 -4.95
N PRO A 33 9.02 -10.93 -5.11
CA PRO A 33 7.61 -11.28 -5.01
C PRO A 33 7.09 -11.28 -3.57
N THR A 34 7.97 -11.20 -2.56
CA THR A 34 7.58 -11.22 -1.14
C THR A 34 7.19 -9.83 -0.63
N LEU A 35 7.64 -8.76 -1.30
CA LEU A 35 7.34 -7.38 -0.93
C LEU A 35 6.19 -6.81 -1.77
N LEU A 36 5.13 -6.35 -1.08
CA LEU A 36 4.02 -5.67 -1.74
C LEU A 36 4.43 -4.29 -2.24
N PHE A 37 5.15 -3.51 -1.45
CA PHE A 37 5.59 -2.18 -1.83
C PHE A 37 7.02 -1.93 -1.36
N ASN A 38 7.70 -0.95 -1.97
CA ASN A 38 8.95 -0.42 -1.44
C ASN A 38 8.66 0.35 -0.14
N VAL A 39 9.07 -0.21 0.99
CA VAL A 39 8.82 0.33 2.35
C VAL A 39 9.96 1.20 2.89
N ALA A 40 11.11 1.19 2.20
CA ALA A 40 12.33 1.91 2.57
C ALA A 40 13.23 2.18 1.35
N GLY A 41 14.17 3.12 1.51
CA GLY A 41 15.16 3.48 0.48
C GLY A 41 16.07 2.32 0.07
N MET A 42 16.39 1.44 1.02
CA MET A 42 17.35 0.34 0.85
C MET A 42 16.87 -0.80 -0.05
N VAL A 43 15.56 -0.94 -0.29
CA VAL A 43 15.00 -2.12 -0.96
C VAL A 43 15.58 -2.30 -2.36
N GLN A 44 15.75 -1.21 -3.12
CA GLN A 44 16.37 -1.22 -4.45
C GLN A 44 17.87 -1.60 -4.43
N PHE A 45 18.51 -1.58 -3.25
CA PHE A 45 19.92 -1.88 -3.05
C PHE A 45 20.17 -3.20 -2.31
N LYS A 46 19.12 -3.95 -1.95
CA LYS A 46 19.19 -5.20 -1.16
C LYS A 46 20.27 -6.16 -1.66
N GLN A 47 20.36 -6.33 -2.98
CA GLN A 47 21.35 -7.20 -3.62
C GLN A 47 22.81 -6.76 -3.42
N PHE A 48 23.10 -5.47 -3.21
CA PHE A 48 24.47 -4.98 -3.09
C PHE A 48 25.11 -5.30 -1.74
N TYR A 49 24.32 -5.38 -0.67
CA TYR A 49 24.81 -5.80 0.64
C TYR A 49 25.23 -7.28 0.66
N ALA A 50 24.51 -8.13 -0.06
CA ALA A 50 24.78 -9.56 -0.13
C ALA A 50 25.73 -9.95 -1.29
N SER A 51 26.11 -9.00 -2.16
CA SER A 51 26.92 -9.30 -3.34
C SER A 51 28.37 -9.66 -2.97
N LYS A 52 28.82 -10.81 -3.44
CA LYS A 52 30.23 -11.24 -3.41
C LYS A 52 31.03 -10.73 -4.62
N GLY A 53 30.34 -10.28 -5.66
CA GLY A 53 30.93 -9.83 -6.92
C GLY A 53 31.18 -8.32 -6.97
N PRO A 54 31.66 -7.81 -8.12
CA PRO A 54 31.72 -6.38 -8.37
C PRO A 54 30.32 -5.76 -8.34
N ILE A 55 30.23 -4.53 -7.81
CA ILE A 55 29.00 -3.71 -7.79
C ILE A 55 29.26 -2.40 -8.55
N PRO A 56 28.22 -1.79 -9.15
CA PRO A 56 28.40 -0.63 -10.05
C PRO A 56 28.92 0.63 -9.33
N PHE A 57 28.68 0.73 -8.03
CA PHE A 57 29.14 1.81 -7.16
C PHE A 57 29.16 1.33 -5.71
N THR A 58 29.97 1.96 -4.86
CA THR A 58 30.08 1.62 -3.44
C THR A 58 29.36 2.62 -2.52
N ARG A 59 28.94 3.77 -3.06
CA ARG A 59 28.18 4.82 -2.37
C ARG A 59 26.98 5.28 -3.20
N ALA A 60 25.81 5.39 -2.59
CA ALA A 60 24.60 5.88 -3.26
C ALA A 60 23.77 6.79 -2.36
N ALA A 61 23.03 7.72 -2.94
CA ALA A 61 22.00 8.47 -2.21
C ALA A 61 20.74 8.62 -3.07
N SER A 62 19.57 8.57 -2.43
CA SER A 62 18.28 8.68 -3.11
C SER A 62 17.23 9.34 -2.20
N VAL A 63 16.14 9.79 -2.82
CA VAL A 63 14.88 10.13 -2.13
C VAL A 63 13.84 9.15 -2.64
N GLN A 64 13.58 8.10 -1.86
CA GLN A 64 12.72 6.99 -2.24
C GLN A 64 11.28 7.27 -1.86
N LYS A 65 10.36 7.07 -2.81
CA LYS A 65 8.92 6.95 -2.54
C LYS A 65 8.66 5.66 -1.76
N CYS A 66 8.03 5.76 -0.60
CA CYS A 66 7.75 4.62 0.26
C CYS A 66 6.25 4.46 0.50
N LEU A 67 5.77 3.22 0.57
CA LEU A 67 4.40 2.91 0.98
C LEU A 67 4.40 1.84 2.07
N ARG A 68 3.90 2.18 3.26
CA ARG A 68 3.74 1.28 4.41
C ARG A 68 2.26 1.08 4.72
N ALA A 69 1.79 -0.15 4.53
CA ALA A 69 0.43 -0.55 4.88
C ALA A 69 0.29 -0.95 6.36
N THR A 70 1.40 -1.20 7.05
CA THR A 70 1.46 -1.52 8.48
C THR A 70 1.01 -0.35 9.35
N ASP A 71 1.33 0.87 8.91
CA ASP A 71 1.12 2.09 9.71
C ASP A 71 -0.30 2.65 9.53
N LEU A 72 -1.16 1.93 8.80
CA LEU A 72 -2.48 2.41 8.38
C LEU A 72 -3.31 2.86 9.58
N GLU A 73 -3.31 2.12 10.70
CA GLU A 73 -4.09 2.48 11.89
C GLU A 73 -3.65 3.78 12.57
N GLU A 74 -2.36 4.14 12.47
CA GLU A 74 -1.77 5.33 13.08
C GLU A 74 -1.95 6.61 12.25
N VAL A 75 -2.18 6.44 10.94
CA VAL A 75 -2.40 7.56 10.01
C VAL A 75 -3.59 8.41 10.46
N GLY A 76 -3.34 9.71 10.55
CA GLY A 76 -4.29 10.73 10.94
C GLY A 76 -4.49 10.89 12.46
N ARG A 77 -4.15 9.86 13.25
CA ARG A 77 -4.19 9.93 14.72
C ARG A 77 -2.94 10.58 15.30
N THR A 78 -1.79 10.11 14.83
CA THR A 78 -0.49 10.66 15.24
C THR A 78 -0.09 11.84 14.37
N ILE A 79 0.93 12.57 14.81
CA ILE A 79 1.41 13.76 14.09
C ILE A 79 2.36 13.46 12.92
N LYS A 80 2.80 12.21 12.77
CA LYS A 80 3.95 11.82 11.91
C LYS A 80 3.76 10.56 11.05
N HIS A 81 2.79 9.68 11.33
CA HIS A 81 2.63 8.44 10.56
C HIS A 81 1.87 8.66 9.24
N HIS A 82 2.33 7.96 8.21
CA HIS A 82 1.85 8.10 6.84
C HIS A 82 1.79 6.75 6.14
N THR A 83 0.80 6.55 5.26
CA THR A 83 0.83 5.39 4.35
C THR A 83 1.86 5.59 3.25
N PHE A 84 1.91 6.80 2.69
CA PHE A 84 2.88 7.19 1.69
C PHE A 84 3.78 8.28 2.25
N PHE A 85 5.09 8.12 2.11
CA PHE A 85 6.07 9.12 2.54
C PHE A 85 7.33 9.02 1.71
N GLU A 86 8.22 9.98 1.89
CA GLU A 86 9.51 10.01 1.19
C GLU A 86 10.67 9.79 2.15
N MET A 87 11.55 8.85 1.79
CA MET A 87 12.72 8.51 2.58
C MET A 87 13.98 9.02 1.90
N LEU A 88 14.66 9.99 2.52
CA LEU A 88 15.98 10.43 2.12
C LEU A 88 17.01 9.46 2.72
N GLY A 89 17.84 8.84 1.88
CA GLY A 89 18.80 7.84 2.33
C GLY A 89 20.17 7.98 1.68
N ASN A 90 21.20 7.66 2.47
CA ASN A 90 22.57 7.48 2.00
C ASN A 90 23.04 6.07 2.30
N PHE A 91 23.68 5.44 1.33
CA PHE A 91 24.00 4.02 1.35
C PHE A 91 25.49 3.80 1.11
N SER A 92 26.07 2.87 1.87
CA SER A 92 27.45 2.39 1.73
C SER A 92 27.46 0.87 1.53
N PHE A 93 28.21 0.41 0.55
CA PHE A 93 28.34 -1.02 0.21
C PHE A 93 29.80 -1.46 0.33
N GLY A 94 30.27 -1.67 1.57
CA GLY A 94 31.66 -2.03 1.85
C GLY A 94 32.66 -0.89 1.66
N ASP A 95 32.24 0.35 1.90
CA ASP A 95 33.07 1.55 1.72
C ASP A 95 33.33 2.29 3.04
N TYR A 96 32.42 3.17 3.45
CA TYR A 96 32.44 3.81 4.77
C TYR A 96 31.49 3.10 5.74
N PHE A 97 31.64 3.34 7.04
CA PHE A 97 30.82 2.69 8.07
C PHE A 97 30.36 3.71 9.13
N LYS A 98 30.28 3.32 10.41
CA LYS A 98 29.70 4.12 11.51
C LYS A 98 30.30 5.52 11.66
N ASN A 99 31.62 5.65 11.59
CA ASN A 99 32.30 6.95 11.77
C ASN A 99 31.75 8.00 10.80
N GLU A 100 31.91 7.76 9.51
CA GLU A 100 31.52 8.72 8.48
C GLU A 100 29.99 8.85 8.40
N ALA A 101 29.24 7.76 8.62
CA ALA A 101 27.78 7.79 8.64
C ALA A 101 27.24 8.74 9.72
N ILE A 102 27.74 8.62 10.94
CA ILE A 102 27.34 9.45 12.07
C ILE A 102 27.81 10.90 11.88
N GLU A 103 29.06 11.11 11.42
CA GLU A 103 29.59 12.45 11.14
C GLU A 103 28.77 13.20 10.09
N TRP A 104 28.47 12.56 8.96
CA TRP A 104 27.72 13.20 7.88
C TRP A 104 26.26 13.42 8.24
N ALA A 105 25.63 12.51 8.99
CA ALA A 105 24.28 12.71 9.50
C ALA A 105 24.22 13.93 10.44
N TRP A 106 25.16 14.01 11.38
CA TRP A 106 25.24 15.13 12.32
C TRP A 106 25.55 16.47 11.64
N GLU A 107 26.51 16.48 10.70
CA GLU A 107 26.85 17.67 9.93
C GLU A 107 25.64 18.16 9.11
N PHE A 108 24.93 17.25 8.44
CA PHE A 108 23.75 17.62 7.69
C PHE A 108 22.68 18.25 8.60
N ILE A 109 22.36 17.58 9.71
CA ILE A 109 21.33 18.05 10.65
C ILE A 109 21.69 19.41 11.28
N THR A 110 22.95 19.58 11.70
CA THR A 110 23.32 20.72 12.56
C THR A 110 23.95 21.89 11.80
N GLU A 111 24.62 21.64 10.68
CA GLU A 111 25.33 22.68 9.92
C GLU A 111 24.58 23.06 8.63
N VAL A 112 23.94 22.08 7.97
CA VAL A 112 23.24 22.29 6.69
C VAL A 112 21.80 22.74 6.90
N VAL A 113 20.97 21.92 7.57
CA VAL A 113 19.58 22.29 7.87
C VAL A 113 19.45 23.13 9.16
N LYS A 114 20.54 23.22 9.93
CA LYS A 114 20.71 24.10 11.09
C LYS A 114 19.71 23.86 12.22
N LEU A 115 19.44 22.58 12.52
CA LEU A 115 18.68 22.24 13.71
C LEU A 115 19.51 22.50 14.99
N PRO A 116 18.89 23.04 16.05
CA PRO A 116 19.57 23.33 17.31
C PRO A 116 20.09 22.05 17.99
N LYS A 117 21.40 21.99 18.25
CA LYS A 117 22.09 20.82 18.82
C LYS A 117 21.52 20.42 20.17
N GLU A 118 21.07 21.39 20.96
CA GLU A 118 20.50 21.22 22.29
C GLU A 118 19.13 20.52 22.30
N ARG A 119 18.45 20.44 21.15
CA ARG A 119 17.18 19.72 20.98
C ARG A 119 17.36 18.34 20.36
N LEU A 120 18.60 17.94 20.06
CA LEU A 120 18.90 16.66 19.43
C LEU A 120 19.30 15.63 20.48
N TYR A 121 18.71 14.45 20.33
CA TYR A 121 18.95 13.27 21.14
C TYR A 121 19.31 12.12 20.22
N VAL A 122 20.09 11.16 20.71
CA VAL A 122 20.47 9.99 19.92
C VAL A 122 20.20 8.70 20.67
N THR A 123 19.79 7.68 19.94
CA THR A 123 19.60 6.32 20.45
C THR A 123 20.63 5.40 19.81
N VAL A 124 21.06 4.36 20.52
CA VAL A 124 21.97 3.32 20.03
C VAL A 124 21.54 1.96 20.56
N TYR A 125 21.81 0.90 19.80
CA TYR A 125 21.61 -0.47 20.29
C TYR A 125 22.43 -0.71 21.57
N HIS A 126 21.81 -1.32 22.59
CA HIS A 126 22.43 -1.48 23.90
C HIS A 126 23.77 -2.26 23.89
N GLU A 127 24.01 -3.12 22.91
CA GLU A 127 25.28 -3.85 22.72
C GLU A 127 26.25 -3.15 21.74
N ASP A 128 25.92 -1.96 21.23
CA ASP A 128 26.76 -1.20 20.28
C ASP A 128 27.56 -0.07 20.97
N ASP A 129 28.59 -0.47 21.72
CA ASP A 129 29.54 0.44 22.37
C ASP A 129 30.35 1.31 21.38
N GLU A 130 30.43 0.90 20.11
CA GLU A 130 31.16 1.64 19.07
C GLU A 130 30.39 2.90 18.69
N SER A 131 29.09 2.77 18.40
CA SER A 131 28.24 3.92 18.03
C SER A 131 28.10 4.92 19.17
N GLU A 132 27.93 4.45 20.42
CA GLU A 132 27.89 5.34 21.61
C GLU A 132 29.17 6.18 21.72
N ARG A 133 30.34 5.56 21.54
CA ARG A 133 31.63 6.23 21.63
C ARG A 133 31.82 7.27 20.54
N ILE A 134 31.41 6.97 19.31
CA ILE A 134 31.46 7.94 18.20
C ILE A 134 30.61 9.16 18.55
N TRP A 135 29.37 8.97 19.02
CA TRP A 135 28.52 10.08 19.44
C TRP A 135 29.12 10.90 20.59
N ALA A 136 29.59 10.24 21.65
CA ALA A 136 30.06 10.92 22.85
C ALA A 136 31.43 11.61 22.65
N GLU A 137 32.38 10.96 21.99
CA GLU A 137 33.78 11.39 21.96
C GLU A 137 34.15 12.13 20.67
N ARG A 138 33.60 11.68 19.53
CA ARG A 138 33.96 12.24 18.22
C ARG A 138 33.02 13.35 17.80
N ILE A 139 31.71 13.15 17.98
CA ILE A 139 30.71 14.18 17.69
C ILE A 139 30.57 15.18 18.84
N GLY A 140 30.72 14.70 20.09
CA GLY A 140 30.58 15.52 21.29
C GLY A 140 29.13 15.71 21.74
N VAL A 141 28.27 14.70 21.52
CA VAL A 141 26.92 14.68 22.10
C VAL A 141 27.03 14.38 23.59
N ASP A 142 26.36 15.19 24.42
CA ASP A 142 26.34 14.98 25.86
C ASP A 142 25.77 13.59 26.20
N ARG A 143 26.42 12.87 27.13
CA ARG A 143 26.06 11.47 27.46
C ARG A 143 24.64 11.33 28.01
N ASP A 144 24.05 12.38 28.59
CA ASP A 144 22.66 12.40 29.06
C ASP A 144 21.64 12.53 27.92
N ARG A 145 22.08 12.77 26.69
CA ARG A 145 21.27 12.75 25.46
C ARG A 145 21.51 11.52 24.59
N ILE A 146 22.31 10.55 25.06
CA ILE A 146 22.59 9.28 24.38
C ILE A 146 21.87 8.16 25.13
N TYR A 147 20.92 7.52 24.47
CA TYR A 147 20.09 6.45 25.06
C TYR A 147 20.43 5.09 24.45
N ARG A 148 20.60 4.08 25.31
CA ARG A 148 20.81 2.69 24.89
C ARG A 148 19.48 1.94 24.89
N LEU A 149 19.01 1.49 23.74
CA LEU A 149 17.72 0.80 23.60
C LEU A 149 17.87 -0.67 23.17
N GLY A 150 16.75 -1.39 23.28
CA GLY A 150 16.67 -2.82 23.02
C GLY A 150 16.70 -3.16 21.53
N LYS A 151 16.50 -4.46 21.24
CA LYS A 151 16.44 -4.97 19.87
C LYS A 151 15.24 -4.45 19.09
N GLU A 152 14.11 -4.23 19.77
CA GLU A 152 12.87 -3.76 19.14
C GLU A 152 13.02 -2.34 18.57
N ASP A 153 13.86 -1.49 19.21
CA ASP A 153 14.04 -0.09 18.79
C ASP A 153 15.29 0.10 17.94
N ASN A 154 16.42 -0.52 18.31
CA ASN A 154 17.71 -0.23 17.69
C ASN A 154 18.38 -1.41 17.00
N PHE A 155 17.61 -2.37 16.52
CA PHE A 155 18.11 -3.42 15.63
C PHE A 155 17.18 -3.58 14.42
N TRP A 156 17.69 -3.25 13.24
CA TRP A 156 16.92 -3.31 12.01
C TRP A 156 17.08 -4.67 11.32
N GLY A 157 15.97 -5.38 11.17
CA GLY A 157 15.89 -6.65 10.47
C GLY A 157 15.97 -6.52 8.94
N PRO A 158 16.03 -7.65 8.23
CA PRO A 158 16.04 -7.61 6.76
C PRO A 158 14.72 -7.06 6.20
N ALA A 159 14.79 -6.44 5.01
CA ALA A 159 13.59 -6.17 4.22
C ALA A 159 13.02 -7.48 3.67
N GLY A 160 12.04 -8.05 4.37
CA GLY A 160 11.44 -9.36 4.09
C GLY A 160 11.89 -10.44 5.08
N LEU A 161 11.78 -11.71 4.71
CA LEU A 161 12.11 -12.83 5.61
C LEU A 161 13.63 -13.03 5.80
N THR A 162 14.45 -12.62 4.81
CA THR A 162 15.90 -12.81 4.81
C THR A 162 16.63 -11.61 4.21
N GLY A 163 17.90 -11.43 4.60
CA GLY A 163 18.76 -10.40 4.03
C GLY A 163 19.70 -9.73 5.03
N ALA A 164 20.29 -8.62 4.59
CA ALA A 164 21.19 -7.80 5.40
C ALA A 164 20.44 -7.11 6.54
N CYS A 165 21.04 -7.08 7.73
CA CYS A 165 20.50 -6.50 8.96
C CYS A 165 21.63 -6.06 9.90
N GLY A 166 21.29 -5.33 10.96
CA GLY A 166 22.28 -4.88 11.94
C GLY A 166 21.72 -3.91 12.99
N PRO A 167 22.58 -3.50 13.96
CA PRO A 167 22.22 -2.45 14.90
C PRO A 167 22.01 -1.13 14.15
N CYS A 168 21.21 -0.25 14.73
CA CYS A 168 21.03 1.09 14.24
C CYS A 168 21.20 2.13 15.35
N SER A 169 21.29 3.38 14.93
CA SER A 169 21.32 4.56 15.78
C SER A 169 20.44 5.64 15.19
N GLU A 170 19.57 6.25 15.98
CA GLU A 170 18.60 7.22 15.48
C GLU A 170 18.82 8.59 16.09
N ILE A 171 18.57 9.62 15.29
CA ILE A 171 18.59 11.02 15.70
C ILE A 171 17.14 11.46 15.93
N HIS A 172 16.87 11.91 17.14
CA HIS A 172 15.58 12.39 17.60
C HIS A 172 15.62 13.90 17.82
N PHE A 173 14.51 14.57 17.49
CA PHE A 173 14.31 15.98 17.79
C PHE A 173 13.25 16.16 18.89
N ASP A 174 13.61 16.85 19.96
CA ASP A 174 12.69 17.20 21.06
C ASP A 174 11.78 18.36 20.64
N LEU A 175 10.49 18.10 20.40
CA LEU A 175 9.47 19.12 20.08
C LEU A 175 9.11 20.04 21.26
N GLY A 176 9.56 19.71 22.47
CA GLY A 176 9.35 20.50 23.68
C GLY A 176 8.40 19.82 24.65
N ARG A 177 8.44 20.25 25.92
CA ARG A 177 7.66 19.63 27.02
C ARG A 177 6.15 19.79 26.89
N ASP A 178 5.69 20.77 26.12
CA ASP A 178 4.26 20.98 25.86
C ASP A 178 3.67 19.93 24.91
N VAL A 179 4.53 19.09 24.31
CA VAL A 179 4.15 17.97 23.44
C VAL A 179 4.47 16.65 24.14
N GLY A 180 3.65 15.62 23.88
CA GLY A 180 3.87 14.25 24.37
C GLY A 180 3.18 13.93 25.69
N CYS A 181 3.76 13.00 26.45
CA CYS A 181 3.09 12.39 27.61
C CYS A 181 3.13 13.21 28.92
N GLY A 182 3.80 14.37 28.93
CA GLY A 182 3.91 15.24 30.11
C GLY A 182 4.71 14.67 31.30
N ARG A 183 5.25 13.45 31.19
CA ARG A 183 6.07 12.83 32.24
C ARG A 183 7.43 13.51 32.37
N GLU A 184 7.92 13.63 33.60
CA GLU A 184 9.22 14.25 33.88
C GLU A 184 10.40 13.46 33.28
N ASP A 185 10.28 12.13 33.24
CA ASP A 185 11.26 11.18 32.70
C ASP A 185 11.06 10.89 31.20
N CYS A 186 10.23 11.68 30.50
CA CYS A 186 10.00 11.52 29.08
C CYS A 186 11.32 11.63 28.29
N SER A 187 11.59 10.63 27.47
CA SER A 187 12.82 10.45 26.70
C SER A 187 12.51 9.91 25.30
N PRO A 188 13.52 9.80 24.41
CA PRO A 188 13.35 9.13 23.11
C PRO A 188 12.85 7.67 23.20
N ALA A 189 12.99 7.00 24.35
CA ALA A 189 12.45 5.65 24.57
C ALA A 189 10.92 5.63 24.79
N CYS A 190 10.27 6.80 24.82
CA CYS A 190 8.82 6.89 25.01
C CYS A 190 8.08 6.85 23.68
N ASP A 191 7.01 6.06 23.62
CA ASP A 191 6.06 6.03 22.49
C ASP A 191 5.11 7.24 22.48
N CYS A 192 5.65 8.46 22.61
CA CYS A 192 4.88 9.69 22.59
C CYS A 192 5.43 10.67 21.55
N ASP A 193 4.62 11.65 21.16
CA ASP A 193 4.95 12.55 20.06
C ASP A 193 6.03 13.61 20.38
N ARG A 194 6.57 13.66 21.61
CA ARG A 194 7.58 14.67 21.98
C ARG A 194 8.89 14.52 21.23
N PHE A 195 9.42 13.30 21.20
CA PHE A 195 10.70 13.00 20.56
C PHE A 195 10.41 12.40 19.20
N VAL A 196 10.59 13.19 18.16
CA VAL A 196 10.36 12.75 16.79
C VAL A 196 11.65 12.20 16.23
N GLU A 197 11.65 10.92 15.86
CA GLU A 197 12.71 10.33 15.05
C GLU A 197 12.78 11.08 13.71
N VAL A 198 13.93 11.72 13.46
CA VAL A 198 14.18 12.45 12.21
C VAL A 198 14.99 11.59 11.25
N TRP A 199 15.96 10.82 11.76
CA TRP A 199 16.88 10.04 10.92
C TRP A 199 17.35 8.76 11.60
N ASN A 200 17.17 7.63 10.93
CA ASN A 200 17.71 6.34 11.34
C ASN A 200 18.99 5.99 10.55
N LEU A 201 20.04 5.59 11.26
CA LEU A 201 21.33 5.14 10.73
C LEU A 201 21.50 3.65 11.04
N VAL A 202 21.19 2.79 10.08
CA VAL A 202 21.36 1.34 10.20
C VAL A 202 22.76 0.94 9.73
N PHE A 203 23.37 0.00 10.45
CA PHE A 203 24.69 -0.52 10.16
C PHE A 203 24.63 -2.00 9.78
N PRO A 204 24.19 -2.33 8.54
CA PRO A 204 24.18 -3.71 8.07
C PRO A 204 25.55 -4.37 8.25
N GLN A 205 25.60 -5.38 9.10
CA GLN A 205 26.82 -6.15 9.37
C GLN A 205 26.54 -7.65 9.54
N PHE A 206 25.27 -8.05 9.53
CA PHE A 206 24.82 -9.43 9.57
C PHE A 206 23.90 -9.75 8.39
N TYR A 207 23.87 -11.01 7.99
CA TYR A 207 22.88 -11.61 7.11
C TYR A 207 22.00 -12.54 7.94
N GLN A 208 20.68 -12.31 7.89
CA GLN A 208 19.67 -13.14 8.53
C GLN A 208 19.10 -14.15 7.53
N ASP A 209 19.12 -15.43 7.90
CA ASP A 209 18.47 -16.53 7.15
C ASP A 209 16.98 -16.68 7.49
N GLU A 210 16.28 -17.59 6.80
CA GLU A 210 14.83 -17.81 6.99
C GLU A 210 14.47 -18.33 8.39
N SER A 211 15.44 -18.89 9.10
CA SER A 211 15.28 -19.39 10.47
C SER A 211 15.63 -18.32 11.52
N GLY A 212 16.04 -17.12 11.10
CA GLY A 212 16.43 -16.03 11.97
C GLY A 212 17.88 -16.08 12.46
N ASN A 213 18.71 -17.00 11.96
CA ASN A 213 20.12 -17.07 12.35
C ASN A 213 20.91 -15.93 11.69
N LEU A 214 21.85 -15.36 12.45
CA LEU A 214 22.70 -14.26 12.00
C LEU A 214 24.10 -14.78 11.63
N SER A 215 24.57 -14.38 10.45
CA SER A 215 25.95 -14.62 9.99
C SER A 215 26.61 -13.29 9.60
N PRO A 216 27.93 -13.08 9.81
CA PRO A 216 28.58 -11.83 9.42
C PRO A 216 28.52 -11.58 7.91
N LEU A 217 28.26 -10.33 7.51
CA LEU A 217 28.39 -9.91 6.11
C LEU A 217 29.86 -9.75 5.73
N GLU A 218 30.22 -10.20 4.51
CA GLU A 218 31.55 -9.94 3.93
C GLU A 218 31.79 -8.43 3.72
N ARG A 219 30.72 -7.70 3.37
CA ARG A 219 30.71 -6.24 3.22
C ARG A 219 29.78 -5.64 4.24
N LYS A 220 30.36 -5.03 5.28
CA LYS A 220 29.60 -4.13 6.15
C LYS A 220 29.10 -2.93 5.33
N GLY A 221 27.93 -2.43 5.68
CA GLY A 221 27.31 -1.34 4.94
C GLY A 221 26.73 -0.28 5.85
N VAL A 222 26.20 0.75 5.23
CA VAL A 222 25.43 1.80 5.89
C VAL A 222 24.14 1.93 5.11
N ASP A 223 23.03 1.92 5.82
CA ASP A 223 21.70 2.18 5.29
C ASP A 223 21.06 3.26 6.15
N THR A 224 20.69 4.39 5.57
CA THR A 224 20.04 5.46 6.32
C THR A 224 18.68 5.80 5.75
N GLY A 225 17.78 6.20 6.63
CA GLY A 225 16.44 6.65 6.27
C GLY A 225 16.01 7.84 7.12
N MET A 226 15.77 8.97 6.46
CA MET A 226 15.21 10.17 7.04
C MET A 226 13.86 10.47 6.38
N GLY A 227 12.80 10.55 7.17
CA GLY A 227 11.48 10.91 6.65
C GLY A 227 11.44 12.39 6.24
N LEU A 228 11.16 12.67 4.97
CA LEU A 228 11.10 14.04 4.45
C LEU A 228 10.07 14.87 5.19
N GLU A 229 8.89 14.30 5.44
CA GLU A 229 7.79 14.94 6.13
C GLU A 229 8.17 15.34 7.57
N CYS A 230 8.84 14.44 8.30
CA CYS A 230 9.34 14.71 9.65
C CYS A 230 10.43 15.79 9.63
N LEU A 231 11.39 15.70 8.72
CA LEU A 231 12.42 16.72 8.57
C LEU A 231 11.82 18.09 8.22
N ALA A 232 10.84 18.12 7.31
CA ALA A 232 10.15 19.34 6.91
C ALA A 232 9.37 19.96 8.08
N MET A 233 8.67 19.14 8.86
CA MET A 233 7.96 19.56 10.08
C MET A 233 8.90 20.29 11.03
N VAL A 234 10.03 19.67 11.37
CA VAL A 234 11.01 20.27 12.28
C VAL A 234 11.66 21.52 11.67
N CYS A 235 12.06 21.48 10.39
CA CYS A 235 12.67 22.62 9.70
C CYS A 235 11.71 23.80 9.46
N GLN A 236 10.40 23.60 9.58
CA GLN A 236 9.37 24.63 9.44
C GLN A 236 8.81 25.09 10.79
N GLY A 237 9.19 24.42 11.89
CA GLY A 237 8.74 24.77 13.23
C GLY A 237 7.25 24.54 13.45
N VAL A 238 6.66 23.56 12.74
CA VAL A 238 5.24 23.18 12.88
C VAL A 238 5.12 21.91 13.73
N SER A 239 3.96 21.71 14.36
CA SER A 239 3.72 20.64 15.34
C SER A 239 3.28 19.31 14.73
N SER A 240 3.01 19.27 13.42
CA SER A 240 2.61 18.05 12.73
C SER A 240 3.10 18.05 11.28
N THR A 241 3.39 16.87 10.74
CA THR A 241 3.72 16.71 9.33
C THR A 241 2.58 17.17 8.42
N TYR A 242 1.34 17.12 8.90
CA TYR A 242 0.16 17.61 8.20
C TYR A 242 0.09 19.13 8.05
N ASP A 243 0.89 19.88 8.81
CA ASP A 243 0.99 21.34 8.76
C ASP A 243 2.15 21.83 7.88
N THR A 244 2.91 20.91 7.29
CA THR A 244 4.02 21.23 6.38
C THR A 244 3.55 21.74 5.03
N ASP A 245 4.45 22.37 4.28
CA ASP A 245 4.21 22.79 2.90
C ASP A 245 3.83 21.63 1.93
N LEU A 246 4.11 20.38 2.29
CA LEU A 246 3.68 19.20 1.53
C LEU A 246 2.22 18.82 1.76
N LEU A 247 1.76 18.85 3.01
CA LEU A 247 0.47 18.28 3.38
C LEU A 247 -0.60 19.32 3.68
N LYS A 248 -0.21 20.49 4.20
CA LYS A 248 -1.16 21.55 4.52
C LYS A 248 -2.02 21.96 3.33
N PRO A 249 -1.48 22.15 2.11
CA PRO A 249 -2.31 22.50 0.95
C PRO A 249 -3.32 21.42 0.55
N ILE A 250 -3.03 20.15 0.84
CA ILE A 250 -3.94 19.03 0.56
C ILE A 250 -5.00 18.97 1.66
N CYS A 251 -4.61 19.10 2.93
CA CYS A 251 -5.54 19.15 4.06
C CYS A 251 -6.52 20.32 3.94
N ASP A 252 -6.04 21.51 3.57
CA ASP A 252 -6.87 22.68 3.35
C ASP A 252 -7.86 22.45 2.21
N PHE A 253 -7.42 21.84 1.10
CA PHE A 253 -8.31 21.46 0.00
C PHE A 253 -9.41 20.48 0.42
N VAL A 254 -9.09 19.51 1.29
CA VAL A 254 -10.09 18.58 1.83
C VAL A 254 -11.10 19.30 2.73
N ARG A 255 -10.65 20.29 3.53
CA ARG A 255 -11.56 21.12 4.33
C ARG A 255 -12.49 21.95 3.47
N ASP A 256 -11.98 22.52 2.38
CA ASP A 256 -12.77 23.29 1.42
C ASP A 256 -13.84 22.40 0.74
N GLU A 257 -13.45 21.19 0.30
CA GLU A 257 -14.38 20.20 -0.26
C GLU A 257 -15.48 19.79 0.72
N ALA A 258 -15.17 19.75 2.01
CA ALA A 258 -16.11 19.45 3.09
C ALA A 258 -16.87 20.69 3.62
N SER A 259 -16.59 21.90 3.10
CA SER A 259 -17.15 23.16 3.62
C SER A 259 -16.97 23.35 5.14
N LEU A 260 -15.80 22.99 5.66
CA LEU A 260 -15.50 23.08 7.09
C LEU A 260 -14.89 24.44 7.46
N ASP A 261 -15.55 25.16 8.37
CA ASP A 261 -15.11 26.48 8.84
C ASP A 261 -14.10 26.42 10.01
N SER A 262 -13.96 25.27 10.68
CA SER A 262 -13.11 25.12 11.87
C SER A 262 -12.35 23.79 11.93
N GLN A 263 -11.22 23.80 12.65
CA GLN A 263 -10.48 22.59 13.01
C GLN A 263 -11.07 22.00 14.29
N GLU A 264 -12.08 21.14 14.15
CA GLU A 264 -12.53 20.30 15.25
C GLU A 264 -11.66 19.03 15.31
N ASP A 265 -11.40 18.50 16.50
CA ASP A 265 -10.54 17.31 16.67
C ASP A 265 -11.06 16.10 15.88
N ARG A 266 -12.38 15.91 15.86
CA ARG A 266 -13.02 14.80 15.15
C ARG A 266 -12.84 14.91 13.62
N THR A 267 -12.94 16.11 13.06
CA THR A 267 -12.78 16.34 11.62
C THR A 267 -11.31 16.35 11.21
N THR A 268 -10.42 16.74 12.13
CA THR A 268 -8.96 16.77 11.91
C THR A 268 -8.42 15.40 11.52
N VAL A 269 -8.80 14.33 12.22
CA VAL A 269 -8.35 12.96 11.88
C VAL A 269 -8.81 12.59 10.47
N ALA A 270 -10.08 12.81 10.13
CA ALA A 270 -10.62 12.47 8.81
C ALA A 270 -9.91 13.25 7.68
N VAL A 271 -9.69 14.55 7.86
CA VAL A 271 -8.94 15.40 6.92
C VAL A 271 -7.52 14.85 6.69
N ARG A 272 -6.82 14.50 7.77
CA ARG A 272 -5.46 13.96 7.72
C ARG A 272 -5.39 12.60 7.01
N VAL A 273 -6.33 11.70 7.31
CA VAL A 273 -6.42 10.39 6.63
C VAL A 273 -6.66 10.56 5.14
N ILE A 274 -7.62 11.41 4.74
CA ILE A 274 -7.90 11.67 3.33
C ILE A 274 -6.66 12.23 2.63
N ALA A 275 -6.02 13.26 3.21
CA ALA A 275 -4.85 13.89 2.61
C ALA A 275 -3.70 12.89 2.41
N ASP A 276 -3.42 12.04 3.42
CA ASP A 276 -2.40 11.00 3.32
C ASP A 276 -2.76 9.94 2.27
N HIS A 277 -3.96 9.38 2.35
CA HIS A 277 -4.39 8.30 1.47
C HIS A 277 -4.50 8.74 0.02
N SER A 278 -4.90 9.99 -0.26
CA SER A 278 -4.88 10.53 -1.62
C SER A 278 -3.46 10.54 -2.21
N ARG A 279 -2.40 10.75 -1.40
CA ARG A 279 -1.01 10.59 -1.88
C ARG A 279 -0.72 9.14 -2.25
N ALA A 280 -1.00 8.20 -1.36
CA ALA A 280 -0.76 6.78 -1.61
C ALA A 280 -1.51 6.28 -2.86
N LEU A 281 -2.78 6.66 -3.03
CA LEU A 281 -3.57 6.33 -4.22
C LEU A 281 -2.97 6.93 -5.49
N CYS A 282 -2.58 8.22 -5.44
CA CYS A 282 -2.01 8.92 -6.57
C CYS A 282 -0.76 8.21 -7.11
N PHE A 283 0.20 7.93 -6.22
CA PHE A 283 1.45 7.27 -6.63
C PHE A 283 1.25 5.81 -7.03
N ALA A 284 0.52 5.01 -6.24
CA ALA A 284 0.34 3.60 -6.54
C ALA A 284 -0.38 3.36 -7.87
N ILE A 285 -1.43 4.14 -8.17
CA ILE A 285 -2.18 4.02 -9.42
C ILE A 285 -1.39 4.58 -10.61
N ALA A 286 -0.63 5.66 -10.43
CA ALA A 286 0.24 6.19 -11.46
C ALA A 286 1.28 5.16 -11.92
N GLU A 287 1.74 4.32 -10.99
CA GLU A 287 2.70 3.24 -11.25
C GLU A 287 2.02 1.89 -11.59
N GLY A 288 0.71 1.91 -11.87
CA GLY A 288 -0.01 0.78 -12.47
C GLY A 288 -0.69 -0.17 -11.48
N VAL A 289 -0.70 0.12 -10.19
CA VAL A 289 -1.42 -0.70 -9.20
C VAL A 289 -2.91 -0.35 -9.22
N LEU A 290 -3.72 -1.26 -9.77
CA LEU A 290 -5.17 -1.09 -9.86
C LEU A 290 -5.88 -1.66 -8.62
N PRO A 291 -6.97 -1.04 -8.13
CA PRO A 291 -7.79 -1.61 -7.06
C PRO A 291 -8.31 -3.02 -7.41
N SER A 292 -7.99 -4.02 -6.59
CA SER A 292 -8.38 -5.43 -6.78
C SER A 292 -8.73 -6.10 -5.45
N ASN A 293 -9.09 -7.39 -5.46
CA ASN A 293 -9.36 -8.16 -4.23
C ASN A 293 -8.12 -8.86 -3.64
N GLU A 294 -6.95 -8.75 -4.29
CA GLU A 294 -5.76 -9.52 -3.90
C GLU A 294 -4.47 -8.70 -4.01
N GLY A 295 -3.46 -9.10 -3.22
CA GLY A 295 -2.12 -8.52 -3.25
C GLY A 295 -2.10 -6.99 -3.12
N ARG A 296 -1.31 -6.34 -3.98
CA ARG A 296 -1.14 -4.87 -4.00
C ARG A 296 -2.44 -4.13 -4.29
N GLY A 297 -3.28 -4.68 -5.17
CA GLY A 297 -4.55 -4.08 -5.53
C GLY A 297 -5.56 -4.10 -4.39
N TYR A 298 -5.50 -5.10 -3.50
CA TYR A 298 -6.29 -5.09 -2.26
C TYR A 298 -5.89 -3.96 -1.32
N VAL A 299 -4.58 -3.70 -1.16
CA VAL A 299 -4.08 -2.60 -0.34
C VAL A 299 -4.56 -1.25 -0.89
N VAL A 300 -4.42 -1.00 -2.19
CA VAL A 300 -4.91 0.23 -2.83
C VAL A 300 -6.42 0.38 -2.67
N ARG A 301 -7.19 -0.70 -2.85
CA ARG A 301 -8.64 -0.71 -2.61
C ARG A 301 -8.99 -0.37 -1.15
N ARG A 302 -8.25 -0.92 -0.18
CA ARG A 302 -8.46 -0.65 1.24
C ARG A 302 -8.18 0.82 1.59
N ILE A 303 -7.07 1.37 1.09
CA ILE A 303 -6.73 2.79 1.25
C ILE A 303 -7.82 3.69 0.66
N LEU A 304 -8.31 3.38 -0.55
CA LEU A 304 -9.39 4.13 -1.20
C LEU A 304 -10.66 4.12 -0.36
N ARG A 305 -11.14 2.93 0.01
CA ARG A 305 -12.38 2.78 0.79
C ARG A 305 -12.29 3.50 2.13
N ARG A 306 -11.14 3.44 2.80
CA ARG A 306 -10.92 4.13 4.07
C ARG A 306 -10.98 5.65 3.92
N ALA A 307 -10.42 6.20 2.85
CA ALA A 307 -10.53 7.63 2.56
C ALA A 307 -11.98 8.05 2.23
N VAL A 308 -12.74 7.25 1.47
CA VAL A 308 -14.16 7.50 1.20
C VAL A 308 -14.99 7.52 2.48
N LEU A 309 -14.74 6.57 3.39
CA LEU A 309 -15.42 6.50 4.69
C LEU A 309 -15.14 7.73 5.56
N ARG A 310 -13.90 8.20 5.57
CA ARG A 310 -13.56 9.47 6.26
C ARG A 310 -14.22 10.67 5.61
N GLY A 311 -14.48 10.63 4.30
CA GLY A 311 -15.32 11.63 3.62
C GLY A 311 -16.73 11.72 4.21
N LEU A 312 -17.34 10.58 4.56
CA LEU A 312 -18.66 10.56 5.22
C LEU A 312 -18.63 11.21 6.61
N ASP A 313 -17.55 11.04 7.37
CA ASP A 313 -17.38 11.71 8.67
C ASP A 313 -17.35 13.24 8.53
N LEU A 314 -16.96 13.74 7.35
CA LEU A 314 -16.96 15.15 6.99
C LEU A 314 -18.24 15.61 6.29
N GLY A 315 -19.23 14.74 6.09
CA GLY A 315 -20.47 15.05 5.40
C GLY A 315 -20.37 15.09 3.87
N ILE A 316 -19.30 14.55 3.28
CA ILE A 316 -19.15 14.47 1.82
C ILE A 316 -19.85 13.21 1.30
N GLU A 317 -20.94 13.40 0.54
CA GLU A 317 -21.72 12.29 -0.03
C GLU A 317 -21.37 11.97 -1.50
N GLU A 318 -20.88 12.98 -2.24
CA GLU A 318 -20.51 12.85 -3.65
C GLU A 318 -19.06 12.38 -3.84
N PRO A 319 -18.70 11.73 -4.97
CA PRO A 319 -17.32 11.38 -5.24
C PRO A 319 -16.40 12.60 -5.19
N PHE A 320 -15.32 12.53 -4.41
CA PHE A 320 -14.42 13.67 -4.15
C PHE A 320 -12.94 13.33 -4.23
N LEU A 321 -12.55 12.07 -4.00
CA LEU A 321 -11.13 11.69 -3.90
C LEU A 321 -10.33 12.01 -5.15
N TYR A 322 -10.93 11.90 -6.34
CA TYR A 322 -10.26 12.24 -7.59
C TYR A 322 -9.86 13.73 -7.68
N ARG A 323 -10.61 14.64 -7.03
CA ARG A 323 -10.25 16.07 -6.95
C ARG A 323 -9.09 16.29 -5.98
N VAL A 324 -9.12 15.61 -4.83
CA VAL A 324 -8.01 15.64 -3.86
C VAL A 324 -6.73 15.08 -4.47
N VAL A 325 -6.82 14.02 -5.28
CA VAL A 325 -5.68 13.50 -6.04
C VAL A 325 -5.16 14.53 -7.07
N GLY A 326 -6.04 15.28 -7.71
CA GLY A 326 -5.63 16.43 -8.53
C GLY A 326 -4.77 17.42 -7.73
N LYS A 327 -5.17 17.72 -6.49
CA LYS A 327 -4.38 18.58 -5.59
C LYS A 327 -3.03 17.97 -5.19
N VAL A 328 -2.96 16.66 -4.99
CA VAL A 328 -1.67 15.95 -4.77
C VAL A 328 -0.73 16.17 -5.95
N ILE A 329 -1.23 16.06 -7.18
CA ILE A 329 -0.44 16.26 -8.40
C ILE A 329 0.06 17.70 -8.51
N ASP A 330 -0.74 18.69 -8.12
CA ASP A 330 -0.30 20.09 -8.07
C ASP A 330 0.86 20.31 -7.11
N VAL A 331 0.83 19.67 -5.94
CA VAL A 331 1.85 19.83 -4.89
C VAL A 331 3.12 19.04 -5.24
N MET A 332 2.98 17.79 -5.71
CA MET A 332 4.10 16.85 -5.82
C MET A 332 4.56 16.58 -7.25
N GLY A 333 3.78 16.94 -8.26
CA GLY A 333 4.03 16.60 -9.67
C GLY A 333 5.27 17.29 -10.29
N LYS A 334 5.84 18.29 -9.60
CA LYS A 334 7.13 18.89 -9.98
C LYS A 334 8.31 17.98 -9.61
N ALA A 335 8.27 17.36 -8.44
CA ALA A 335 9.28 16.41 -8.00
C ALA A 335 9.12 15.05 -8.70
N TYR A 336 7.88 14.71 -9.06
CA TYR A 336 7.52 13.43 -9.67
C TYR A 336 6.71 13.64 -10.96
N PRO A 337 7.39 13.84 -12.11
CA PRO A 337 6.71 14.04 -13.39
C PRO A 337 5.80 12.88 -13.82
N GLU A 338 6.06 11.67 -13.34
CA GLU A 338 5.30 10.47 -13.65
C GLU A 338 3.85 10.53 -13.15
N ILE A 339 3.58 11.11 -11.98
CA ILE A 339 2.20 11.27 -11.49
C ILE A 339 1.45 12.35 -12.28
N LYS A 340 2.18 13.34 -12.81
CA LYS A 340 1.61 14.36 -13.70
C LYS A 340 1.26 13.76 -15.07
N ALA A 341 2.10 12.88 -15.60
CA ALA A 341 1.82 12.15 -16.84
C ALA A 341 0.63 11.19 -16.70
N GLY A 342 0.45 10.58 -15.52
CA GLY A 342 -0.64 9.67 -15.21
C GLY A 342 -1.95 10.32 -14.74
N ALA A 343 -2.01 11.65 -14.64
CA ALA A 343 -3.07 12.38 -13.92
C ALA A 343 -4.50 11.99 -14.32
N GLU A 344 -4.80 12.00 -15.62
CA GLU A 344 -6.14 11.68 -16.14
C GLU A 344 -6.55 10.24 -15.83
N LYS A 345 -5.61 9.30 -16.02
CA LYS A 345 -5.84 7.87 -15.74
C LYS A 345 -6.08 7.64 -14.26
N VAL A 346 -5.27 8.24 -13.39
CA VAL A 346 -5.41 8.13 -11.94
C VAL A 346 -6.78 8.68 -11.50
N ALA A 347 -7.15 9.88 -11.95
CA ALA A 347 -8.42 10.49 -11.61
C ALA A 347 -9.62 9.63 -12.04
N LEU A 348 -9.58 9.06 -13.25
CA LEU A 348 -10.63 8.17 -13.75
C LEU A 348 -10.77 6.90 -12.91
N ILE A 349 -9.66 6.25 -12.57
CA ILE A 349 -9.66 5.02 -11.77
C ILE A 349 -10.20 5.29 -10.36
N VAL A 350 -9.69 6.34 -9.71
CA VAL A 350 -10.13 6.71 -8.35
C VAL A 350 -11.62 7.02 -8.34
N LYS A 351 -12.09 7.84 -9.28
CA LYS A 351 -13.51 8.20 -9.38
C LYS A 351 -14.40 6.98 -9.63
N SER A 352 -14.04 6.11 -10.56
CA SER A 352 -14.81 4.91 -10.91
C SER A 352 -14.94 3.93 -9.75
N ASP A 353 -13.84 3.71 -8.99
CA ASP A 353 -13.85 2.81 -7.84
C ASP A 353 -14.61 3.43 -6.64
N GLU A 354 -14.47 4.74 -6.42
CA GLU A 354 -15.22 5.51 -5.43
C GLU A 354 -16.74 5.44 -5.70
N GLU A 355 -17.19 5.75 -6.92
CA GLU A 355 -18.60 5.65 -7.32
C GLU A 355 -19.15 4.22 -7.15
N ARG A 356 -18.33 3.20 -7.46
CA ARG A 356 -18.71 1.80 -7.26
C ARG A 356 -18.90 1.47 -5.79
N PHE A 357 -18.00 1.93 -4.93
CA PHE A 357 -18.08 1.69 -3.51
C PHE A 357 -19.23 2.46 -2.85
N GLN A 358 -19.43 3.72 -3.20
CA GLN A 358 -20.52 4.55 -2.65
C GLN A 358 -21.92 3.91 -2.86
N ARG A 359 -22.14 3.24 -4.00
CA ARG A 359 -23.39 2.49 -4.28
C ARG A 359 -23.69 1.40 -3.25
N THR A 360 -22.67 0.73 -2.71
CA THR A 360 -22.85 -0.30 -1.67
C THR A 360 -22.70 0.25 -0.26
N LEU A 361 -21.93 1.33 -0.11
CA LEU A 361 -21.59 1.95 1.17
C LEU A 361 -22.82 2.42 1.95
N SER A 362 -23.75 3.13 1.30
CA SER A 362 -24.96 3.63 1.96
C SER A 362 -25.80 2.51 2.58
N ARG A 363 -25.92 1.38 1.88
CA ARG A 363 -26.63 0.18 2.37
C ARG A 363 -25.88 -0.49 3.52
N GLY A 364 -24.56 -0.63 3.38
CA GLY A 364 -23.72 -1.20 4.43
C GLY A 364 -23.70 -0.37 5.71
N MET A 365 -23.68 0.97 5.61
CA MET A 365 -23.74 1.88 6.76
C MET A 365 -25.08 1.78 7.51
N ALA A 366 -26.20 1.65 6.79
CA ALA A 366 -27.49 1.45 7.43
C ALA A 366 -27.54 0.15 8.25
N ILE A 367 -26.97 -0.92 7.70
CA ILE A 367 -26.89 -2.23 8.36
C ILE A 367 -25.92 -2.20 9.54
N PHE A 368 -24.77 -1.56 9.38
CA PHE A 368 -23.81 -1.38 10.46
C PHE A 368 -24.45 -0.63 11.64
N ARG A 369 -25.20 0.45 11.39
CA ARG A 369 -25.96 1.16 12.43
C ARG A 369 -26.98 0.26 13.11
N GLN A 370 -27.73 -0.53 12.34
CA GLN A 370 -28.64 -1.52 12.91
C GLN A 370 -27.90 -2.53 13.82
N MET A 371 -26.72 -2.99 13.42
CA MET A 371 -25.91 -3.90 14.24
C MET A 371 -25.44 -3.24 15.55
N LEU A 372 -25.09 -1.95 15.52
CA LEU A 372 -24.76 -1.18 16.74
C LEU A 372 -25.98 -1.06 17.67
N ASP A 373 -27.16 -0.73 17.12
CA ASP A 373 -28.40 -0.62 17.89
C ASP A 373 -28.79 -1.96 18.52
N GLU A 374 -28.64 -3.07 17.78
CA GLU A 374 -28.88 -4.41 18.29
C GLU A 374 -27.88 -4.82 19.37
N ALA A 375 -26.59 -4.47 19.21
CA ALA A 375 -25.58 -4.73 20.23
C ALA A 375 -25.85 -3.93 21.50
N ALA A 376 -26.20 -2.64 21.37
CA ALA A 376 -26.59 -1.79 22.49
C ALA A 376 -27.84 -2.32 23.21
N ALA A 377 -28.86 -2.76 22.46
CA ALA A 377 -30.08 -3.35 23.03
C ALA A 377 -29.82 -4.67 23.78
N ARG A 378 -28.75 -5.40 23.44
CA ARG A 378 -28.31 -6.63 24.12
C ARG A 378 -27.24 -6.37 25.19
N GLU A 379 -26.89 -5.11 25.45
CA GLU A 379 -25.75 -4.72 26.31
C GLU A 379 -24.42 -5.41 25.91
N SER A 380 -24.29 -5.78 24.63
CA SER A 380 -23.08 -6.39 24.09
C SER A 380 -22.08 -5.31 23.70
N LYS A 381 -20.83 -5.48 24.11
CA LYS A 381 -19.69 -4.66 23.64
C LYS A 381 -18.98 -5.27 22.44
N MET A 382 -19.60 -6.25 21.77
CA MET A 382 -18.97 -6.96 20.67
C MET A 382 -19.97 -7.23 19.54
N LEU A 383 -19.57 -6.93 18.30
CA LEU A 383 -20.24 -7.37 17.08
C LEU A 383 -19.83 -8.80 16.75
N SER A 384 -20.78 -9.63 16.34
CA SER A 384 -20.50 -11.02 15.99
C SER A 384 -19.68 -11.11 14.70
N GLY A 385 -18.78 -12.09 14.62
CA GLY A 385 -17.97 -12.30 13.42
C GLY A 385 -18.80 -12.63 12.18
N GLN A 386 -19.98 -13.22 12.37
CA GLN A 386 -20.92 -13.57 11.30
C GLN A 386 -21.62 -12.32 10.72
N ASP A 387 -21.95 -11.36 11.57
CA ASP A 387 -22.51 -10.06 11.16
C ASP A 387 -21.47 -9.23 10.41
N VAL A 388 -20.24 -9.18 10.93
CA VAL A 388 -19.13 -8.51 10.25
C VAL A 388 -18.77 -9.19 8.94
N PHE A 389 -18.82 -10.53 8.88
CA PHE A 389 -18.63 -11.26 7.64
C PHE A 389 -19.68 -10.90 6.59
N LYS A 390 -20.94 -10.70 6.98
CA LYS A 390 -21.99 -10.22 6.07
C LYS A 390 -21.69 -8.81 5.53
N LEU A 391 -21.19 -7.89 6.37
CA LEU A 391 -20.75 -6.56 5.95
C LEU A 391 -19.62 -6.65 4.90
N TYR A 392 -18.66 -7.54 5.13
CA TYR A 392 -17.56 -7.80 4.21
C TYR A 392 -18.01 -8.40 2.88
N ASP A 393 -18.69 -9.55 2.93
CA ASP A 393 -19.03 -10.35 1.76
C ASP A 393 -20.10 -9.68 0.88
N THR A 394 -21.14 -9.14 1.50
CA THR A 394 -22.30 -8.60 0.76
C THR A 394 -22.15 -7.13 0.40
N TYR A 395 -21.54 -6.32 1.29
CA TYR A 395 -21.50 -4.86 1.14
C TYR A 395 -20.10 -4.33 0.86
N GLY A 396 -19.08 -5.19 0.91
CA GLY A 396 -17.70 -4.84 0.61
C GLY A 396 -17.04 -4.01 1.70
N PHE A 397 -17.49 -4.10 2.96
CA PHE A 397 -16.85 -3.41 4.09
C PHE A 397 -15.65 -4.22 4.59
N PRO A 398 -14.42 -3.73 4.44
CA PRO A 398 -13.26 -4.42 4.99
C PRO A 398 -13.41 -4.62 6.50
N LEU A 399 -12.91 -5.75 7.02
CA LEU A 399 -12.94 -6.08 8.43
C LEU A 399 -12.36 -4.92 9.26
N GLU A 400 -11.23 -4.38 8.80
CA GLU A 400 -10.46 -3.38 9.53
C GLU A 400 -11.18 -2.04 9.60
N ILE A 401 -11.92 -1.70 8.55
CA ILE A 401 -12.83 -0.55 8.54
C ILE A 401 -13.98 -0.76 9.54
N THR A 402 -14.53 -1.97 9.60
CA THR A 402 -15.63 -2.30 10.52
C THR A 402 -15.14 -2.22 11.96
N GLN A 403 -13.93 -2.72 12.24
CA GLN A 403 -13.25 -2.58 13.52
C GLN A 403 -13.03 -1.12 13.89
N GLU A 404 -12.55 -0.29 12.96
CA GLU A 404 -12.30 1.13 13.19
C GLU A 404 -13.61 1.89 13.53
N LEU A 405 -14.69 1.62 12.81
CA LEU A 405 -16.01 2.21 13.06
C LEU A 405 -16.61 1.71 14.39
N ALA A 406 -16.53 0.41 14.68
CA ALA A 406 -17.04 -0.16 15.92
C ALA A 406 -16.30 0.41 17.14
N ARG A 407 -14.97 0.51 17.07
CA ARG A 407 -14.11 1.06 18.13
C ARG A 407 -14.49 2.51 18.47
N SER A 408 -14.88 3.31 17.47
CA SER A 408 -15.35 4.69 17.70
C SER A 408 -16.68 4.78 18.46
N HIS A 409 -17.43 3.67 18.54
CA HIS A 409 -18.67 3.53 19.32
C HIS A 409 -18.45 2.71 20.61
N GLY A 410 -17.19 2.41 20.98
CA GLY A 410 -16.87 1.61 22.16
C GLY A 410 -17.25 0.12 22.04
N ILE A 411 -17.37 -0.38 20.82
CA ILE A 411 -17.73 -1.78 20.51
C ILE A 411 -16.55 -2.46 19.81
N GLU A 412 -16.26 -3.70 20.20
CA GLU A 412 -15.26 -4.56 19.59
C GLU A 412 -15.88 -5.45 18.50
N VAL A 413 -15.02 -6.10 17.71
CA VAL A 413 -15.44 -7.04 16.66
C VAL A 413 -14.83 -8.39 16.97
N ASP A 414 -15.65 -9.44 16.91
CA ASP A 414 -15.22 -10.82 16.98
C ASP A 414 -14.46 -11.22 15.71
N VAL A 415 -13.14 -11.01 15.74
CA VAL A 415 -12.22 -11.32 14.62
C VAL A 415 -12.11 -12.82 14.39
N GLU A 416 -12.01 -13.62 15.46
CA GLU A 416 -11.92 -15.08 15.35
C GLU A 416 -13.19 -15.66 14.69
N GLY A 417 -14.37 -15.16 15.07
CA GLY A 417 -15.63 -15.54 14.43
C GLY A 417 -15.71 -15.10 12.98
N PHE A 418 -15.15 -13.95 12.62
CA PHE A 418 -15.07 -13.49 11.22
C PHE A 418 -14.16 -14.39 10.39
N GLU A 419 -12.97 -14.71 10.90
CA GLU A 419 -12.01 -15.60 10.22
C GLU A 419 -12.60 -16.99 10.03
N LYS A 420 -13.29 -17.51 11.05
CA LYS A 420 -14.04 -18.75 10.94
C LYS A 420 -15.11 -18.69 9.85
N ALA A 421 -15.89 -17.59 9.78
CA ALA A 421 -16.90 -17.42 8.75
C ALA A 421 -16.30 -17.32 7.32
N MET A 422 -15.14 -16.67 7.20
CA MET A 422 -14.33 -16.63 5.97
C MET A 422 -13.85 -18.02 5.56
N ASP A 423 -13.32 -18.81 6.51
CA ASP A 423 -12.86 -20.16 6.24
C ASP A 423 -14.03 -21.10 5.92
N ASP A 424 -15.16 -20.99 6.61
CA ASP A 424 -16.40 -21.70 6.27
C ASP A 424 -16.88 -21.33 4.86
N GLN A 425 -16.74 -20.07 4.43
CA GLN A 425 -17.05 -19.67 3.05
C GLN A 425 -16.06 -20.27 2.05
N ARG A 426 -14.76 -20.24 2.34
CA ARG A 426 -13.72 -20.86 1.50
C ARG A 426 -13.93 -22.37 1.38
N GLU A 427 -14.26 -23.04 2.47
CA GLU A 427 -14.58 -24.47 2.48
C GLU A 427 -15.85 -24.74 1.69
N ARG A 428 -16.92 -23.96 1.86
CA ARG A 428 -18.14 -24.07 1.02
C ARG A 428 -17.84 -23.85 -0.45
N ALA A 429 -16.98 -22.89 -0.81
CA ALA A 429 -16.55 -22.65 -2.18
C ALA A 429 -15.73 -23.83 -2.74
N ARG A 430 -14.81 -24.40 -1.93
CA ARG A 430 -14.03 -25.60 -2.26
C ARG A 430 -14.91 -26.85 -2.37
N GLN A 431 -15.92 -27.00 -1.52
CA GLN A 431 -16.89 -28.10 -1.55
C GLN A 431 -17.82 -27.96 -2.75
N ARG A 432 -18.30 -26.76 -3.09
CA ARG A 432 -19.05 -26.51 -4.34
C ARG A 432 -18.18 -26.77 -5.57
N SER A 433 -16.90 -26.41 -5.52
CA SER A 433 -15.92 -26.76 -6.56
C SER A 433 -15.67 -28.28 -6.63
N ARG A 434 -15.68 -29.00 -5.51
CA ARG A 434 -15.58 -30.48 -5.46
C ARG A 434 -16.84 -31.20 -5.94
N ILE A 435 -18.03 -30.71 -5.59
CA ILE A 435 -19.31 -31.22 -6.08
C ILE A 435 -19.47 -30.93 -7.58
N GLY A 436 -18.91 -29.83 -8.08
CA GLY A 436 -18.73 -29.58 -9.51
C GLY A 436 -17.72 -30.52 -10.17
N LYS A 437 -16.71 -31.02 -9.44
CA LYS A 437 -15.73 -32.01 -9.92
C LYS A 437 -16.18 -33.47 -9.85
N GLU A 438 -17.26 -33.80 -9.16
CA GLU A 438 -17.90 -35.12 -9.26
C GLU A 438 -18.74 -35.27 -10.54
N ALA A 439 -18.91 -34.18 -11.31
CA ALA A 439 -19.48 -34.21 -12.67
C ALA A 439 -18.43 -33.96 -13.78
N GLU A 440 -17.24 -33.44 -13.49
CA GLU A 440 -16.17 -33.31 -14.48
C GLU A 440 -14.79 -33.54 -13.83
N THR A 441 -14.12 -34.60 -14.28
CA THR A 441 -12.72 -34.91 -13.96
C THR A 441 -11.84 -33.73 -14.32
N SER A 442 -11.24 -33.11 -13.30
CA SER A 442 -10.31 -31.99 -13.47
C SER A 442 -8.93 -32.48 -13.90
N GLU A 443 -8.56 -32.23 -15.14
CA GLU A 443 -7.17 -32.04 -15.54
C GLU A 443 -6.82 -30.55 -15.46
N ASP A 444 -5.58 -30.24 -15.08
CA ASP A 444 -5.03 -28.90 -14.90
C ASP A 444 -5.28 -27.98 -16.11
N MET A 445 -6.04 -26.90 -15.90
CA MET A 445 -6.21 -25.84 -16.90
C MET A 445 -4.97 -24.96 -16.99
N THR A 446 -4.01 -25.36 -17.83
CA THR A 446 -2.89 -24.50 -18.26
C THR A 446 -2.72 -24.42 -19.77
N SER A 447 -3.50 -25.16 -20.57
CA SER A 447 -3.46 -25.06 -22.03
C SER A 447 -4.67 -24.29 -22.58
N VAL A 448 -4.38 -23.22 -23.32
CA VAL A 448 -5.34 -22.59 -24.22
C VAL A 448 -5.56 -23.57 -25.39
N PRO A 449 -6.79 -23.98 -25.72
CA PRO A 449 -7.02 -24.90 -26.83
C PRO A 449 -6.66 -24.27 -28.16
N GLU A 450 -6.24 -25.11 -29.10
CA GLU A 450 -5.77 -24.71 -30.43
C GLU A 450 -6.82 -23.96 -31.27
N ASN A 451 -8.11 -24.07 -30.93
CA ASN A 451 -9.18 -23.37 -31.63
C ASN A 451 -9.46 -21.95 -31.13
N PHE A 452 -8.85 -21.51 -30.02
CA PHE A 452 -8.99 -20.13 -29.54
C PHE A 452 -7.97 -19.20 -30.22
N VAL A 453 -8.46 -18.12 -30.83
CA VAL A 453 -7.63 -17.13 -31.56
C VAL A 453 -7.81 -15.69 -31.04
N GLY A 454 -8.52 -15.53 -29.91
CA GLY A 454 -8.96 -14.23 -29.40
C GLY A 454 -7.87 -13.33 -28.82
N TYR A 455 -6.66 -13.85 -28.60
CA TYR A 455 -5.52 -13.00 -28.19
C TYR A 455 -5.06 -12.06 -29.31
N ASP A 456 -5.21 -12.47 -30.56
CA ASP A 456 -4.71 -11.72 -31.71
C ASP A 456 -5.81 -11.05 -32.53
N ARG A 457 -7.06 -11.55 -32.45
CA ARG A 457 -8.15 -11.15 -33.35
C ARG A 457 -9.49 -11.13 -32.63
N LEU A 458 -10.31 -10.14 -32.94
CA LEU A 458 -11.69 -10.01 -32.43
C LEU A 458 -12.75 -10.58 -33.38
N GLU A 459 -12.34 -11.01 -34.58
CA GLU A 459 -13.22 -11.56 -35.62
C GLU A 459 -12.49 -12.68 -36.38
N VAL A 460 -13.20 -13.78 -36.70
CA VAL A 460 -12.67 -14.88 -37.51
C VAL A 460 -13.79 -15.57 -38.31
N PRO A 461 -13.57 -15.87 -39.60
CA PRO A 461 -14.42 -16.82 -40.31
C PRO A 461 -14.25 -18.23 -39.73
N THR A 462 -15.36 -18.90 -39.42
CA THR A 462 -15.38 -20.24 -38.84
C THR A 462 -16.63 -21.01 -39.27
N VAL A 463 -16.66 -22.31 -39.00
CA VAL A 463 -17.85 -23.16 -39.16
C VAL A 463 -18.41 -23.58 -37.80
N ILE A 464 -19.71 -23.85 -37.77
CA ILE A 464 -20.39 -24.48 -36.62
C ILE A 464 -20.11 -25.97 -36.67
N VAL A 465 -19.53 -26.51 -35.59
CA VAL A 465 -19.18 -27.93 -35.46
C VAL A 465 -20.33 -28.71 -34.84
N ARG A 466 -20.99 -28.13 -33.82
CA ARG A 466 -22.18 -28.72 -33.18
C ARG A 466 -23.14 -27.66 -32.68
N ILE A 467 -24.41 -28.04 -32.59
CA ILE A 467 -25.46 -27.28 -31.92
C ILE A 467 -26.07 -28.18 -30.85
N LYS A 468 -26.19 -27.68 -29.62
CA LYS A 468 -26.84 -28.39 -28.50
C LYS A 468 -27.99 -27.57 -27.96
N ARG A 469 -29.08 -28.24 -27.64
CA ARG A 469 -30.24 -27.68 -26.93
C ARG A 469 -30.59 -28.59 -25.76
N ASP A 470 -30.73 -28.02 -24.57
CA ASP A 470 -31.02 -28.76 -23.33
C ASP A 470 -30.07 -29.96 -23.09
N GLY A 471 -28.79 -29.78 -23.44
CA GLY A 471 -27.74 -30.80 -23.31
C GLY A 471 -27.76 -31.91 -24.36
N LYS A 472 -28.61 -31.82 -25.40
CA LYS A 472 -28.68 -32.79 -26.51
C LYS A 472 -28.29 -32.15 -27.84
N GLU A 473 -27.56 -32.88 -28.66
CA GLU A 473 -27.17 -32.44 -30.00
C GLU A 473 -28.39 -32.39 -30.93
N VAL A 474 -28.49 -31.30 -31.69
CA VAL A 474 -29.57 -31.04 -32.65
C VAL A 474 -28.96 -30.57 -33.97
N GLU A 475 -29.66 -30.83 -35.08
CA GLU A 475 -29.16 -30.44 -36.41
C GLU A 475 -29.46 -28.97 -36.76
N GLU A 476 -30.50 -28.39 -36.17
CA GLU A 476 -30.92 -27.01 -36.45
C GLU A 476 -31.53 -26.33 -35.21
N ALA A 477 -31.52 -24.99 -35.23
CA ALA A 477 -32.17 -24.14 -34.24
C ALA A 477 -32.94 -23.01 -34.96
N SER A 478 -34.13 -22.68 -34.46
CA SER A 478 -35.00 -21.66 -35.06
C SER A 478 -34.92 -20.32 -34.32
N GLU A 479 -35.37 -19.25 -34.97
CA GLU A 479 -35.46 -17.90 -34.39
C GLU A 479 -36.10 -17.91 -32.98
N GLY A 480 -35.47 -17.17 -32.06
CA GLY A 480 -35.91 -17.04 -30.67
C GLY A 480 -35.48 -18.19 -29.75
N GLN A 481 -34.84 -19.24 -30.26
CA GLN A 481 -34.35 -20.34 -29.44
C GLN A 481 -32.99 -20.00 -28.82
N GLU A 482 -32.78 -20.48 -27.59
CA GLU A 482 -31.48 -20.45 -26.92
C GLU A 482 -30.80 -21.82 -27.08
N VAL A 483 -29.58 -21.80 -27.60
CA VAL A 483 -28.80 -23.00 -27.90
C VAL A 483 -27.32 -22.78 -27.58
N ALA A 484 -26.58 -23.88 -27.46
CA ALA A 484 -25.15 -23.87 -27.26
C ALA A 484 -24.46 -24.28 -28.56
N ILE A 485 -23.45 -23.51 -28.99
CA ILE A 485 -22.76 -23.70 -30.27
C ILE A 485 -21.27 -23.94 -30.03
N GLU A 486 -20.74 -25.00 -30.65
CA GLU A 486 -19.30 -25.24 -30.78
C GLU A 486 -18.81 -24.73 -32.14
N LEU A 487 -17.75 -23.94 -32.14
CA LEU A 487 -17.12 -23.39 -33.34
C LEU A 487 -15.77 -24.04 -33.59
N GLU A 488 -15.42 -24.22 -34.87
CA GLU A 488 -14.10 -24.75 -35.26
C GLU A 488 -12.97 -23.81 -34.84
N ARG A 489 -13.17 -22.50 -34.89
CA ARG A 489 -12.29 -21.46 -34.35
C ARG A 489 -13.10 -20.34 -33.72
N THR A 490 -12.60 -19.76 -32.64
CA THR A 490 -13.34 -18.69 -31.95
C THR A 490 -12.41 -17.59 -31.39
N PRO A 491 -12.79 -16.30 -31.56
CA PRO A 491 -12.12 -15.21 -30.88
C PRO A 491 -12.70 -14.95 -29.48
N PHE A 492 -13.81 -15.60 -29.11
CA PHE A 492 -14.50 -15.35 -27.84
C PHE A 492 -13.79 -16.03 -26.68
N TYR A 493 -13.36 -15.25 -25.70
CA TYR A 493 -12.74 -15.76 -24.50
C TYR A 493 -13.80 -16.42 -23.59
N PRO A 494 -13.68 -17.72 -23.29
CA PRO A 494 -14.54 -18.39 -22.33
C PRO A 494 -14.24 -17.95 -20.89
N GLU A 495 -15.26 -17.95 -20.04
CA GLU A 495 -15.13 -17.57 -18.63
C GLU A 495 -14.07 -18.45 -17.93
N GLY A 496 -13.03 -17.83 -17.38
CA GLY A 496 -11.88 -18.53 -16.80
C GLY A 496 -10.89 -17.58 -16.13
N GLY A 497 -10.15 -18.07 -15.13
CA GLY A 497 -9.08 -17.30 -14.46
C GLY A 497 -9.54 -16.01 -13.76
N GLY A 498 -10.81 -15.89 -13.40
CA GLY A 498 -11.39 -14.67 -12.79
C GLY A 498 -11.85 -13.60 -13.80
N GLN A 499 -11.74 -13.86 -15.11
CA GLN A 499 -12.22 -12.98 -16.18
C GLN A 499 -13.63 -13.38 -16.64
N VAL A 500 -14.49 -12.38 -16.87
CA VAL A 500 -15.85 -12.56 -17.41
C VAL A 500 -15.75 -12.93 -18.89
N SER A 501 -16.60 -13.86 -19.36
CA SER A 501 -16.61 -14.27 -20.77
C SER A 501 -16.99 -13.16 -21.74
N ASP A 502 -16.52 -13.30 -22.97
CA ASP A 502 -16.83 -12.38 -24.05
C ASP A 502 -18.28 -12.51 -24.54
N ARG A 503 -18.76 -11.42 -25.15
CA ARG A 503 -20.08 -11.31 -25.79
C ARG A 503 -19.92 -10.76 -27.19
N GLY A 504 -20.84 -11.10 -28.08
CA GLY A 504 -20.83 -10.62 -29.46
C GLY A 504 -21.84 -11.34 -30.32
N VAL A 505 -21.55 -11.50 -31.60
CA VAL A 505 -22.48 -12.07 -32.58
C VAL A 505 -21.80 -13.12 -33.45
N ILE A 506 -22.57 -14.13 -33.84
CA ILE A 506 -22.21 -15.09 -34.89
C ILE A 506 -23.13 -14.81 -36.07
N VAL A 507 -22.56 -14.48 -37.22
CA VAL A 507 -23.32 -14.08 -38.41
C VAL A 507 -23.04 -15.05 -39.55
N GLY A 508 -24.10 -15.70 -40.04
CA GLY A 508 -24.09 -16.55 -41.23
C GLY A 508 -24.67 -15.82 -42.44
N THR A 509 -24.73 -16.52 -43.58
CA THR A 509 -25.21 -15.95 -44.86
C THR A 509 -26.68 -15.53 -44.83
N ALA A 510 -27.49 -16.19 -43.99
CA ALA A 510 -28.92 -15.94 -43.85
C ALA A 510 -29.41 -16.08 -42.40
N SER A 511 -28.49 -16.09 -41.43
CA SER A 511 -28.82 -16.28 -40.02
C SER A 511 -27.91 -15.46 -39.12
N ALA A 512 -28.39 -15.12 -37.93
CA ALA A 512 -27.62 -14.40 -36.93
C ALA A 512 -27.95 -14.90 -35.53
N CYS A 513 -26.94 -14.94 -34.67
CA CYS A 513 -27.08 -15.32 -33.27
C CYS A 513 -26.32 -14.34 -32.37
N THR A 514 -26.91 -13.97 -31.25
CA THR A 514 -26.27 -13.16 -30.21
C THR A 514 -25.66 -14.07 -29.15
N VAL A 515 -24.35 -13.94 -28.94
CA VAL A 515 -23.59 -14.66 -27.91
C VAL A 515 -23.74 -13.96 -26.57
N SER A 516 -24.34 -14.67 -25.61
CA SER A 516 -24.62 -14.14 -24.27
C SER A 516 -23.46 -14.35 -23.29
N HIS A 517 -22.77 -15.49 -23.41
CA HIS A 517 -21.59 -15.87 -22.64
C HIS A 517 -20.96 -17.13 -23.26
N VAL A 518 -19.72 -17.42 -22.88
CA VAL A 518 -18.92 -18.54 -23.41
C VAL A 518 -18.28 -19.31 -22.25
N ARG A 519 -18.27 -20.65 -22.32
CA ARG A 519 -17.79 -21.52 -21.23
C ARG A 519 -16.85 -22.62 -21.70
N TRP A 520 -16.01 -23.06 -20.78
CA TRP A 520 -15.25 -24.30 -20.87
C TRP A 520 -16.15 -25.50 -20.57
N ILE A 521 -16.11 -26.51 -21.43
CA ILE A 521 -16.73 -27.83 -21.19
C ILE A 521 -15.62 -28.88 -21.28
N GLY A 522 -15.46 -29.69 -20.22
CA GLY A 522 -14.44 -30.76 -20.20
C GLY A 522 -13.00 -30.30 -20.49
N GLY A 523 -12.66 -29.03 -20.19
CA GLY A 523 -11.30 -28.48 -20.27
C GLY A 523 -10.69 -28.30 -21.67
N THR A 524 -11.39 -28.73 -22.73
CA THR A 524 -10.85 -28.72 -24.11
C THR A 524 -11.80 -28.10 -25.12
N VAL A 525 -13.06 -27.88 -24.73
CA VAL A 525 -14.13 -27.43 -25.62
C VAL A 525 -14.63 -26.07 -25.18
N ILE A 526 -14.82 -25.17 -26.16
CA ILE A 526 -15.40 -23.84 -25.96
C ILE A 526 -16.85 -23.85 -26.47
N GLU A 527 -17.80 -23.68 -25.55
CA GLU A 527 -19.23 -23.67 -25.85
C GLU A 527 -19.79 -22.24 -25.77
N HIS A 528 -20.44 -21.78 -26.85
CA HIS A 528 -21.01 -20.44 -26.99
C HIS A 528 -22.50 -20.51 -26.73
N HIS A 529 -22.98 -19.89 -25.65
CA HIS A 529 -24.41 -19.85 -25.35
C HIS A 529 -25.05 -18.67 -26.08
N VAL A 530 -25.88 -18.97 -27.06
CA VAL A 530 -26.44 -17.99 -27.97
C VAL A 530 -27.95 -17.98 -27.96
N ARG A 531 -28.52 -16.84 -28.35
CA ARG A 531 -29.91 -16.72 -28.79
C ARG A 531 -29.92 -16.54 -30.30
N VAL A 532 -30.74 -17.32 -31.00
CA VAL A 532 -30.93 -17.20 -32.46
C VAL A 532 -31.81 -15.97 -32.73
N ASP A 533 -31.29 -15.02 -33.49
CA ASP A 533 -31.94 -13.73 -33.75
C ASP A 533 -32.71 -13.71 -35.07
N SER A 534 -32.26 -14.46 -36.09
CA SER A 534 -32.91 -14.59 -37.40
C SER A 534 -32.41 -15.82 -38.15
#